data_AF-A0A2S7SXX6-F1
#
_entry.id   AF-A0A2S7SXX6-F1
#
_cell.length_a   1.000
_cell.length_b   1.000
_cell.length_c   1.000
_cell.angle_alpha   90.00
_cell.angle_beta   90.00
_cell.angle_gamma   90.00
#
_symmetry.space_group_name_H-M   'P 1'
#
loop_
_entity.id
_entity.type
_entity.pdbx_description
1 polymer ?
#
loop_
_entity_poly.entity_id
_entity_poly.type
_entity_poly.pdbx_seq_one_letter_code
_entity_poly.pdbx_strand_id
1 'polypeptide(L)'
;MVSLRVSAGSACSTVFTHWKSKQVMKQLILITLSACLLAACNNNDNAGANKQPDVVVVESAGKKLFINNCMQCHGLKTDCTGPALAGVLGRWKNDTTKLTAFIHNSQKVIAADGPDSYAGKLFDKWYKTSMPSFGGITDDEIKQIVGYADKGVE
;
A
#
# COMPACT_ATOMS: atom_id res chain seq x y z
N MET A 1 -69.63 32.22 11.73
CA MET A 1 -68.95 33.19 12.62
C MET A 1 -67.48 32.76 12.69
N VAL A 2 -66.65 33.38 11.84
CA VAL A 2 -65.66 34.43 12.21
C VAL A 2 -64.40 33.76 12.78
N SER A 3 -63.34 33.56 11.97
CA SER A 3 -62.28 34.55 11.67
C SER A 3 -61.46 34.89 12.92
N LEU A 4 -60.12 34.98 12.95
CA LEU A 4 -59.11 35.51 12.03
C LEU A 4 -57.73 35.10 12.64
N ARG A 5 -56.71 34.65 11.85
CA ARG A 5 -55.45 35.38 11.47
C ARG A 5 -54.48 35.69 12.64
N VAL A 6 -53.13 35.70 12.57
CA VAL A 6 -52.12 35.89 11.49
C VAL A 6 -50.72 35.67 12.11
N SER A 7 -49.75 35.03 11.42
CA SER A 7 -48.50 35.62 10.83
C SER A 7 -47.31 35.78 11.80
N ALA A 8 -46.01 35.72 11.46
CA ALA A 8 -45.20 35.61 10.23
C ALA A 8 -43.82 35.00 10.61
N GLY A 9 -43.13 34.25 9.74
CA GLY A 9 -41.93 34.73 8.99
C GLY A 9 -40.62 34.30 9.69
N SER A 10 -39.53 33.83 9.08
CA SER A 10 -38.98 33.93 7.71
C SER A 10 -38.03 32.73 7.49
N ALA A 11 -38.15 31.98 6.39
CA ALA A 11 -37.33 32.04 5.18
C ALA A 11 -35.80 31.90 5.38
N CYS A 12 -35.25 30.76 4.94
CA CYS A 12 -33.91 30.68 4.35
C CYS A 12 -33.93 29.59 3.26
N SER A 13 -33.43 29.97 2.09
CA SER A 13 -33.73 29.39 0.80
C SER A 13 -32.82 28.24 0.41
N THR A 14 -33.38 27.33 -0.39
CA THR A 14 -32.82 26.66 -1.58
C THR A 14 -31.35 26.23 -1.58
N VAL A 15 -31.12 24.95 -1.92
CA VAL A 15 -30.19 24.58 -3.00
C VAL A 15 -30.38 23.09 -3.38
N PHE A 16 -30.70 22.90 -4.67
CA PHE A 16 -30.41 21.75 -5.53
C PHE A 16 -31.05 20.40 -5.20
N THR A 17 -32.27 20.11 -5.67
CA THR A 17 -32.60 19.59 -7.00
C THR A 17 -31.77 18.41 -7.50
N HIS A 18 -32.47 17.29 -7.62
CA HIS A 18 -32.41 16.33 -8.73
C HIS A 18 -31.44 15.15 -8.62
N TRP A 19 -31.80 14.22 -7.73
CA TRP A 19 -31.49 12.80 -7.85
C TRP A 19 -32.60 12.12 -8.67
N LYS A 20 -32.36 11.85 -9.97
CA LYS A 20 -32.95 10.77 -10.81
C LYS A 20 -32.81 11.04 -12.31
N SER A 21 -31.95 10.29 -13.02
CA SER A 21 -32.18 9.79 -14.40
C SER A 21 -30.99 8.91 -14.82
N LYS A 22 -31.01 7.59 -14.62
CA LYS A 22 -31.35 6.57 -15.63
C LYS A 22 -30.76 6.82 -17.03
N GLN A 23 -29.80 5.95 -17.37
CA GLN A 23 -29.66 5.22 -18.63
C GLN A 23 -30.36 5.83 -19.86
N VAL A 24 -29.59 6.46 -20.77
CA VAL A 24 -29.79 6.41 -22.23
C VAL A 24 -28.65 7.16 -22.94
N MET A 25 -27.48 6.55 -23.15
CA MET A 25 -26.58 6.93 -24.25
C MET A 25 -25.51 5.84 -24.48
N LYS A 26 -25.98 4.64 -24.81
CA LYS A 26 -25.18 3.60 -25.45
C LYS A 26 -25.80 3.44 -26.83
N GLN A 27 -24.98 3.61 -27.87
CA GLN A 27 -25.24 3.55 -29.31
C GLN A 27 -25.25 4.92 -30.01
N LEU A 28 -24.55 4.93 -31.16
CA LEU A 28 -24.29 6.04 -32.10
C LEU A 28 -23.05 6.90 -31.77
N ILE A 29 -21.86 6.35 -32.02
CA ILE A 29 -20.77 6.92 -32.86
C ILE A 29 -19.92 5.71 -33.29
N LEU A 30 -20.46 4.96 -34.26
CA LEU A 30 -19.68 4.24 -35.26
C LEU A 30 -19.42 5.25 -36.38
N ILE A 31 -18.28 5.15 -37.08
CA ILE A 31 -17.77 5.98 -38.19
C ILE A 31 -16.69 6.99 -37.76
N THR A 32 -15.47 6.50 -37.52
CA THR A 32 -14.25 7.00 -38.21
C THR A 32 -13.31 5.81 -38.43
N LEU A 33 -13.79 4.84 -39.23
CA LEU A 33 -12.92 3.99 -40.04
C LEU A 33 -12.27 4.92 -41.09
N SER A 34 -11.15 5.55 -40.73
CA SER A 34 -10.25 6.15 -41.70
C SER A 34 -8.88 5.52 -41.48
N ALA A 35 -8.47 4.75 -42.47
CA ALA A 35 -7.22 4.03 -42.52
C ALA A 35 -6.03 4.95 -42.22
N CYS A 36 -5.32 4.68 -41.13
CA CYS A 36 -3.89 4.92 -41.03
C CYS A 36 -3.21 3.55 -40.95
N LEU A 37 -3.30 2.82 -42.07
CA LEU A 37 -2.43 1.70 -42.39
C LEU A 37 -1.16 2.28 -43.03
N LEU A 38 -0.26 2.79 -42.21
CA LEU A 38 1.14 2.98 -42.56
C LEU A 38 1.99 2.34 -41.47
N ALA A 39 2.46 1.14 -41.79
CA ALA A 39 3.52 0.48 -41.05
C ALA A 39 4.80 1.32 -41.17
N ALA A 40 5.19 1.95 -40.07
CA ALA A 40 6.57 2.28 -39.79
C ALA A 40 6.96 1.48 -38.55
N CYS A 41 7.74 0.42 -38.74
CA CYS A 41 8.44 -0.25 -37.66
C CYS A 41 9.31 0.78 -36.96
N ASN A 42 9.17 0.92 -35.64
CA ASN A 42 10.24 1.43 -34.82
C ASN A 42 10.49 0.44 -33.69
N ASN A 43 11.70 -0.09 -33.67
CA ASN A 43 12.21 -0.92 -32.58
C ASN A 43 12.23 -0.05 -31.33
N ASN A 44 11.58 -0.52 -30.26
CA ASN A 44 11.79 0.06 -28.95
C ASN A 44 12.22 -1.07 -28.02
N ASP A 45 13.53 -1.28 -28.01
CA ASP A 45 14.20 -1.98 -26.93
C ASP A 45 14.11 -1.10 -25.67
N ASN A 46 13.70 -1.75 -24.58
CA ASN A 46 14.01 -1.43 -23.19
C ASN A 46 13.17 -0.37 -22.44
N ALA A 47 12.54 -0.92 -21.40
CA ALA A 47 12.70 -0.53 -20.00
C ALA A 47 12.12 0.83 -19.54
N GLY A 48 11.31 0.72 -18.48
CA GLY A 48 10.80 1.86 -17.73
C GLY A 48 11.93 2.79 -17.30
N ALA A 49 11.90 4.00 -17.85
CA ALA A 49 12.68 5.13 -17.40
C ALA A 49 11.75 6.34 -17.31
N ASN A 50 11.06 6.48 -16.19
CA ASN A 50 10.55 7.79 -15.78
C ASN A 50 11.70 8.54 -15.11
N LYS A 51 12.36 9.42 -15.87
CA LYS A 51 13.41 10.31 -15.38
C LYS A 51 12.90 11.75 -15.52
N GLN A 52 12.19 12.23 -14.49
CA GLN A 52 11.99 13.67 -14.28
C GLN A 52 13.03 14.14 -13.26
N PRO A 53 13.71 15.29 -13.46
CA PRO A 53 14.70 15.78 -12.50
C PRO A 53 13.98 16.53 -11.37
N ASP A 54 13.98 15.91 -10.21
CA ASP A 54 13.45 16.40 -8.93
C ASP A 54 14.61 16.34 -7.92
N VAL A 55 14.64 17.28 -6.97
CA VAL A 55 15.74 17.51 -6.03
C VAL A 55 16.12 16.21 -5.31
N VAL A 56 17.32 15.70 -5.60
CA VAL A 56 17.75 14.36 -5.19
C VAL A 56 18.07 14.30 -3.70
N VAL A 57 17.04 14.27 -2.85
CA VAL A 57 17.11 13.43 -1.66
C VAL A 57 17.06 12.00 -2.22
N VAL A 58 18.19 11.30 -2.23
CA VAL A 58 18.24 9.89 -2.64
C VAL A 58 17.51 9.09 -1.55
N GLU A 59 16.18 9.11 -1.58
CA GLU A 59 15.37 8.23 -0.77
C GLU A 59 15.66 6.80 -1.24
N SER A 60 16.28 6.02 -0.36
CA SER A 60 16.67 4.66 -0.72
C SER A 60 15.44 3.86 -1.14
N ALA A 61 15.54 3.04 -2.18
CA ALA A 61 14.42 2.22 -2.66
C ALA A 61 13.78 1.40 -1.52
N GLY A 62 14.57 0.93 -0.56
CA GLY A 62 14.11 0.26 0.66
C GLY A 62 13.24 1.13 1.58
N LYS A 63 13.52 2.43 1.71
CA LYS A 63 12.70 3.36 2.50
C LYS A 63 11.30 3.49 1.91
N LYS A 64 11.21 3.71 0.59
CA LYS A 64 9.91 3.78 -0.11
C LYS A 64 9.10 2.50 0.04
N LEU A 65 9.76 1.34 -0.12
CA LEU A 65 9.11 0.05 0.05
C LEU A 65 8.64 -0.16 1.51
N PHE A 66 9.44 0.23 2.50
CA PHE A 66 9.08 0.14 3.92
C PHE A 66 7.88 1.03 4.27
N ILE A 67 7.86 2.28 3.80
CA ILE A 67 6.74 3.21 4.01
C ILE A 67 5.44 2.63 3.46
N ASN A 68 5.48 2.07 2.25
CA ASN A 68 4.29 1.58 1.56
C ASN A 68 3.73 0.28 2.16
N ASN A 69 4.59 -0.58 2.72
CA ASN A 69 4.20 -1.96 3.06
C ASN A 69 4.30 -2.29 4.56
N CYS A 70 5.10 -1.56 5.34
CA CYS A 70 5.49 -1.97 6.69
C CYS A 70 5.22 -0.91 7.77
N MET A 71 5.35 0.37 7.42
CA MET A 71 5.29 1.49 8.38
C MET A 71 3.96 1.58 9.13
N GLN A 72 2.87 1.05 8.56
CA GLN A 72 1.55 1.03 9.21
C GLN A 72 1.54 0.25 10.53
N CYS A 73 2.45 -0.72 10.69
CA CYS A 73 2.51 -1.59 11.86
C CYS A 73 3.85 -1.55 12.58
N HIS A 74 4.92 -1.12 11.91
CA HIS A 74 6.28 -1.17 12.44
C HIS A 74 6.91 0.23 12.48
N GLY A 75 7.48 0.58 13.64
CA GLY A 75 8.45 1.66 13.74
C GLY A 75 9.87 1.16 13.47
N LEU A 76 10.78 2.10 13.19
CA LEU A 76 12.21 1.76 13.12
C LEU A 76 12.78 1.56 14.52
N LYS A 77 12.49 2.48 15.46
CA LYS A 77 13.06 2.46 16.82
C LYS A 77 12.04 2.26 17.94
N THR A 78 10.75 2.26 17.60
CA THR A 78 9.65 2.16 18.55
C THR A 78 8.77 0.97 18.22
N ASP A 79 8.35 0.25 19.26
CA ASP A 79 7.35 -0.79 19.13
C ASP A 79 5.98 -0.15 18.87
N CYS A 80 5.20 -0.76 17.98
CA CYS A 80 3.84 -0.36 17.61
C CYS A 80 2.94 -1.61 17.63
N THR A 81 2.13 -1.82 16.60
CA THR A 81 1.41 -3.09 16.36
C THR A 81 2.39 -4.27 16.23
N GLY A 82 3.56 -4.02 15.63
CA GLY A 82 4.68 -4.95 15.55
C GLY A 82 5.94 -4.40 16.23
N PRO A 83 7.00 -5.22 16.36
CA PRO A 83 8.28 -4.81 16.95
C PRO A 83 8.97 -3.69 16.15
N ALA A 84 9.77 -2.88 16.83
CA ALA A 84 10.77 -2.02 16.20
C ALA A 84 11.71 -2.83 15.30
N LEU A 85 12.05 -2.31 14.11
CA LEU A 85 12.85 -3.05 13.11
C LEU A 85 14.34 -2.70 13.05
N ALA A 86 14.81 -1.66 13.73
CA ALA A 86 16.25 -1.39 13.84
C ALA A 86 16.96 -2.60 14.46
N GLY A 87 18.06 -3.05 13.84
CA GLY A 87 18.81 -4.25 14.24
C GLY A 87 18.08 -5.58 14.01
N VAL A 88 17.10 -5.65 13.10
CA VAL A 88 16.36 -6.89 12.81
C VAL A 88 17.26 -8.02 12.33
N LEU A 89 18.31 -7.73 11.54
CA LEU A 89 19.23 -8.76 11.05
C LEU A 89 19.94 -9.46 12.22
N GLY A 90 20.38 -8.70 13.21
CA GLY A 90 21.00 -9.24 14.42
C GLY A 90 20.05 -10.16 15.21
N ARG A 91 18.79 -9.76 15.36
CA ARG A 91 17.77 -10.59 16.05
C ARG A 91 17.51 -11.92 15.34
N TRP A 92 17.62 -11.93 14.01
CA TRP A 92 17.51 -13.14 13.18
C TRP A 92 18.85 -13.84 12.95
N LYS A 93 19.91 -13.49 13.70
CA LYS A 93 21.26 -14.08 13.58
C LYS A 93 21.83 -14.00 12.15
N ASN A 94 21.45 -12.96 11.41
CA ASN A 94 21.76 -12.76 9.98
C ASN A 94 21.24 -13.87 9.05
N ASP A 95 20.25 -14.68 9.48
CA ASP A 95 19.56 -15.62 8.62
C ASP A 95 18.53 -14.88 7.75
N THR A 96 19.02 -14.29 6.67
CA THR A 96 18.20 -13.52 5.72
C THR A 96 17.18 -14.40 5.02
N THR A 97 17.49 -15.67 4.77
CA THR A 97 16.57 -16.60 4.11
C THR A 97 15.34 -16.84 4.97
N LYS A 98 15.54 -17.11 6.26
CA LYS A 98 14.44 -17.35 7.20
C LYS A 98 13.65 -16.08 7.49
N LEU A 99 14.32 -14.94 7.61
CA LEU A 99 13.65 -13.64 7.73
C LEU A 99 12.80 -13.31 6.50
N THR A 100 13.32 -13.51 5.29
CA THR A 100 12.57 -13.30 4.05
C THR A 100 11.35 -14.24 3.98
N ALA A 101 11.52 -15.52 4.33
CA ALA A 101 10.39 -16.46 4.41
C ALA A 101 9.32 -16.02 5.44
N PHE A 102 9.75 -15.49 6.58
CA PHE A 102 8.84 -14.95 7.60
C PHE A 102 8.08 -13.72 7.11
N ILE A 103 8.73 -12.83 6.36
CA ILE A 103 8.09 -11.64 5.77
C ILE A 103 7.08 -12.07 4.69
N HIS A 104 7.42 -13.06 3.85
CA HIS A 104 6.47 -13.60 2.87
C HIS A 104 5.24 -14.20 3.53
N ASN A 105 5.43 -15.03 4.56
CA ASN A 105 4.34 -15.68 5.27
C ASN A 105 4.77 -16.11 6.69
N SER A 106 4.54 -15.22 7.65
CA SER A 106 4.91 -15.43 9.05
C SER A 106 4.22 -16.65 9.66
N GLN A 107 2.93 -16.83 9.39
CA GLN A 107 2.14 -17.92 9.96
C GLN A 107 2.62 -19.30 9.49
N LYS A 108 3.07 -19.42 8.23
CA LYS A 108 3.66 -20.65 7.72
C LYS A 108 4.96 -20.98 8.43
N VAL A 109 5.83 -20.00 8.67
CA VAL A 109 7.09 -20.19 9.39
C VAL A 109 6.84 -20.56 10.85
N ILE A 110 5.93 -19.86 11.53
CA ILE A 110 5.55 -20.14 12.92
C ILE A 110 5.00 -21.57 13.06
N ALA A 111 4.11 -21.99 12.17
CA ALA A 111 3.55 -23.34 12.18
C ALA A 111 4.61 -24.42 11.91
N ALA A 112 5.57 -24.14 11.01
CA ALA A 112 6.64 -25.08 10.68
C ALA A 112 7.70 -25.20 11.79
N ASP A 113 8.06 -24.10 12.43
CA ASP A 113 9.11 -24.06 13.46
C ASP A 113 8.60 -24.42 14.86
N GLY A 114 7.30 -24.27 15.11
CA GLY A 114 6.66 -24.51 16.41
C GLY A 114 6.78 -23.34 17.40
N PRO A 115 6.06 -23.43 18.53
CA PRO A 115 5.90 -22.33 19.50
C PRO A 115 7.20 -21.97 20.24
N ASP A 116 8.10 -22.94 20.45
CA ASP A 116 9.35 -22.72 21.18
C ASP A 116 10.44 -22.01 20.36
N SER A 117 10.23 -21.89 19.05
CA SER A 117 11.12 -21.20 18.12
C SER A 117 11.18 -19.69 18.39
N TYR A 118 12.17 -19.01 17.81
CA TYR A 118 12.23 -17.55 17.88
C TYR A 118 10.98 -16.89 17.27
N ALA A 119 10.51 -17.39 16.12
CA ALA A 119 9.31 -16.90 15.46
C ALA A 119 8.04 -17.14 16.30
N GLY A 120 7.91 -18.31 16.93
CA GLY A 120 6.80 -18.63 17.83
C GLY A 120 6.76 -17.73 19.06
N LYS A 121 7.90 -17.58 19.74
CA LYS A 121 8.02 -16.68 20.91
C LYS A 121 7.80 -15.21 20.56
N LEU A 122 8.25 -14.80 19.37
CA LEU A 122 7.99 -13.45 18.86
C LEU A 122 6.49 -13.23 18.65
N PHE A 123 5.79 -14.19 18.04
CA PHE A 123 4.36 -14.11 17.83
C PHE A 123 3.58 -14.05 19.16
N ASP A 124 3.95 -14.89 20.14
CA ASP A 124 3.33 -14.87 21.46
C ASP A 124 3.58 -13.55 22.21
N LYS A 125 4.81 -13.01 22.16
CA LYS A 125 5.15 -11.74 22.80
C LYS A 125 4.37 -10.54 22.20
N TRP A 126 3.97 -10.63 20.92
CA TRP A 126 3.13 -9.64 20.25
C TRP A 126 1.64 -10.05 20.25
N TYR A 127 1.20 -10.75 21.29
CA TYR A 127 -0.20 -11.11 21.53
C TYR A 127 -0.85 -11.88 20.38
N LYS A 128 -0.06 -12.66 19.65
CA LYS A 128 -0.50 -13.43 18.48
C LYS A 128 -1.09 -12.53 17.38
N THR A 129 -0.62 -11.29 17.30
CA THR A 129 -1.00 -10.34 16.24
C THR A 129 -0.52 -10.87 14.90
N SER A 130 -1.46 -11.09 13.98
CA SER A 130 -1.15 -11.65 12.67
C SER A 130 -0.49 -10.61 11.76
N MET A 131 0.71 -10.91 11.26
CA MET A 131 1.36 -10.16 10.19
C MET A 131 0.83 -10.68 8.84
N PRO A 132 0.32 -9.81 7.95
CA PRO A 132 -0.21 -10.22 6.65
C PRO A 132 0.88 -10.87 5.78
N SER A 133 0.46 -11.65 4.79
CA SER A 133 1.38 -12.26 3.83
C SER A 133 1.74 -11.27 2.73
N PHE A 134 3.03 -11.19 2.39
CA PHE A 134 3.58 -10.25 1.40
C PHE A 134 4.05 -10.93 0.12
N GLY A 135 3.31 -11.92 -0.38
CA GLY A 135 3.69 -12.71 -1.58
C GLY A 135 3.80 -11.92 -2.90
N GLY A 136 3.37 -10.65 -2.92
CA GLY A 136 3.56 -9.75 -4.08
C GLY A 136 4.86 -8.96 -4.06
N ILE A 137 5.64 -9.01 -2.97
CA ILE A 137 6.94 -8.35 -2.84
C ILE A 137 8.03 -9.38 -3.12
N THR A 138 8.99 -9.05 -3.98
CA THR A 138 10.09 -9.95 -4.33
C THR A 138 11.15 -10.04 -3.22
N ASP A 139 11.98 -11.08 -3.25
CA ASP A 139 13.06 -11.27 -2.27
C ASP A 139 14.07 -10.11 -2.30
N ASP A 140 14.34 -9.54 -3.47
CA ASP A 140 15.23 -8.38 -3.62
C ASP A 140 14.63 -7.11 -3.01
N GLU A 141 13.33 -6.89 -3.18
CA GLU A 141 12.61 -5.80 -2.52
C GLU A 141 12.59 -6.00 -1.00
N ILE A 142 12.36 -7.22 -0.51
CA ILE A 142 12.47 -7.54 0.93
C ILE A 142 13.87 -7.25 1.45
N LYS A 143 14.92 -7.62 0.71
CA LYS A 143 16.31 -7.31 1.08
C LYS A 143 16.54 -5.80 1.20
N GLN A 144 15.96 -5.00 0.30
CA GLN A 144 16.04 -3.54 0.37
C GLN A 144 15.28 -2.99 1.59
N ILE A 145 14.08 -3.49 1.87
CA ILE A 145 13.29 -3.11 3.05
C ILE A 145 14.07 -3.44 4.33
N VAL A 146 14.55 -4.68 4.46
CA VAL A 146 15.31 -5.13 5.64
C VAL A 146 16.59 -4.32 5.80
N GLY A 147 17.33 -4.08 4.71
CA GLY A 147 18.56 -3.28 4.76
C GLY A 147 18.34 -1.82 5.16
N TYR A 148 17.19 -1.24 4.83
CA TYR A 148 16.79 0.08 5.33
C TYR A 148 16.37 0.01 6.80
N ALA A 149 15.45 -0.91 7.13
CA ALA A 149 14.85 -1.01 8.45
C ALA A 149 15.87 -1.37 9.54
N ASP A 150 16.83 -2.23 9.22
CA ASP A 150 17.91 -2.66 10.13
C ASP A 150 18.79 -1.49 10.58
N LYS A 151 19.08 -0.53 9.68
CA LYS A 151 19.86 0.67 10.00
C LYS A 151 19.12 1.60 10.97
N GLY A 152 17.79 1.58 10.96
CA GLY A 152 16.97 2.42 11.83
C GLY A 152 17.18 3.92 11.60
N VAL A 153 17.48 4.35 10.38
CA VAL A 153 17.64 5.78 10.04
C VAL A 153 16.39 6.22 9.29
N GLU A 154 15.75 7.27 9.79
CA GLU A 154 14.53 7.87 9.23
C GLU A 154 14.82 8.81 8.05
#